data_AF-A0A662VZ27-F1
#
_entry.id   AF-A0A662VZ27-F1
#
_cell.length_a   1.000
_cell.length_b   1.000
_cell.length_c   1.000
_cell.angle_alpha   90.00
_cell.angle_beta   90.00
_cell.angle_gamma   90.00
#
_symmetry.space_group_name_H-M   'P 1'
#
loop_
_entity.id
_entity.type
_entity.pdbx_description
1 polymer ?
#
loop_
_entity_poly.entity_id
_entity_poly.type
_entity_poly.pdbx_seq_one_letter_code
_entity_poly.pdbx_strand_id
1 'polypeptide(L)'
;MKEVVVLFGDSPLLIPFCLKWEDFQLTKVMNSLYQECLDKAAKVLKKWKKRKLAEIDRDLAFLLATTKYGLRYEDFYPDKILILYKDEIDANELWKVIVNSLGFRYTYEKRSVVTEDFVFMIKFFRKDGTSLSAGSLYIRTTEDLVYYEGKEIKNFLSKVLSAIGAKRIDRVEKHNFGPFLICIDETYRVVDRQSVMRLAKIFLVLCCIEKIKDSFGYLYVKDATNLFSLLLDDKNFLNYVEVAVKVALRDKMIKNLKQMVELIRKTPVEKRTKVFIAMGAVM
;
A
#
# COMPACT_ATOMS: atom_id res chain seq x y z
N MET A 1 20.41 1.16 -23.29
CA MET A 1 19.16 1.54 -22.60
C MET A 1 18.10 0.46 -22.73
N LYS A 2 17.67 -0.16 -21.63
CA LYS A 2 16.43 -0.96 -21.59
C LYS A 2 15.32 -0.11 -20.94
N GLU A 3 14.13 -0.10 -21.53
CA GLU A 3 12.97 0.71 -21.09
C GLU A 3 11.70 -0.13 -21.20
N VAL A 4 10.81 -0.02 -20.22
CA VAL A 4 9.46 -0.59 -20.27
C VAL A 4 8.41 0.43 -19.85
N VAL A 5 7.22 0.32 -20.43
CA VAL A 5 6.06 1.11 -20.06
C VAL A 5 5.00 0.18 -19.49
N VAL A 6 4.69 0.34 -18.22
CA VAL A 6 3.55 -0.29 -17.56
C VAL A 6 2.32 0.54 -17.83
N LEU A 7 1.21 -0.11 -18.20
CA LEU A 7 -0.07 0.53 -18.45
C LEU A 7 -1.10 0.00 -17.46
N PHE A 8 -1.83 0.94 -16.85
CA PHE A 8 -2.89 0.67 -15.90
C PHE A 8 -4.26 0.92 -16.55
N GLY A 9 -5.14 -0.09 -16.55
CA GLY A 9 -6.56 0.04 -16.91
C GLY A 9 -6.92 -0.52 -18.28
N ASP A 10 -8.14 -0.24 -18.72
CA ASP A 10 -8.65 -0.60 -20.04
C ASP A 10 -8.66 0.64 -20.96
N SER A 11 -8.44 0.43 -22.26
CA SER A 11 -8.52 1.52 -23.26
C SER A 11 -9.90 2.17 -23.24
N PRO A 12 -10.04 3.51 -23.32
CA PRO A 12 -9.00 4.52 -23.59
C PRO A 12 -8.33 5.11 -22.33
N LEU A 13 -8.64 4.63 -21.14
CA LEU A 13 -8.22 5.23 -19.86
C LEU A 13 -6.87 4.69 -19.35
N LEU A 14 -5.99 4.26 -20.26
CA LEU A 14 -4.68 3.69 -19.92
C LEU A 14 -3.79 4.75 -19.28
N ILE A 15 -3.45 4.57 -18.00
CA ILE A 15 -2.49 5.44 -17.30
C ILE A 15 -1.10 4.80 -17.44
N PRO A 16 -0.14 5.44 -18.13
CA PRO A 16 1.19 4.87 -18.31
C PRO A 16 2.14 5.19 -17.14
N PHE A 17 3.07 4.27 -16.89
CA PHE A 17 4.19 4.41 -15.96
C PHE A 17 5.44 3.79 -16.58
N CYS A 18 6.51 4.58 -16.74
CA CYS A 18 7.74 4.12 -17.38
C CYS A 18 8.83 3.74 -16.37
N LEU A 19 9.51 2.63 -16.65
CA LEU A 19 10.71 2.17 -15.97
C LEU A 19 11.88 2.18 -16.96
N LYS A 20 12.95 2.91 -16.65
CA LYS A 20 14.18 2.97 -17.46
C LYS A 20 15.34 2.38 -16.68
N TRP A 21 16.26 1.72 -17.37
CA TRP A 21 17.47 1.17 -16.77
C TRP A 21 18.69 1.68 -17.53
N GLU A 22 19.14 2.87 -17.16
CA GLU A 22 20.53 3.30 -17.27
C GLU A 22 20.97 3.61 -15.84
N ASP A 23 21.99 2.91 -15.35
CA ASP A 23 22.49 3.04 -13.97
C ASP A 23 21.39 3.16 -12.90
N PHE A 24 20.47 2.19 -12.80
CA PHE A 24 19.51 2.04 -11.69
C PHE A 24 18.63 3.28 -11.38
N GLN A 25 18.07 3.98 -12.37
CA GLN A 25 17.18 5.13 -12.13
C GLN A 25 15.70 4.86 -12.46
N LEU A 26 14.80 5.11 -11.50
CA LEU A 26 13.37 5.26 -11.79
C LEU A 26 13.05 6.65 -12.34
N THR A 27 13.02 6.80 -13.66
CA THR A 27 12.56 8.04 -14.26
C THR A 27 11.04 8.06 -14.36
N LYS A 28 10.35 8.80 -13.47
CA LYS A 28 8.97 9.28 -13.70
C LYS A 28 8.85 9.79 -15.13
N VAL A 29 7.98 9.18 -15.92
CA VAL A 29 7.25 9.87 -16.98
C VAL A 29 5.84 10.15 -16.45
N MET A 30 5.75 11.00 -15.43
CA MET A 30 4.50 11.70 -15.11
C MET A 30 4.76 13.18 -14.82
N ASN A 31 5.89 13.70 -15.32
CA ASN A 31 6.15 15.14 -15.46
C ASN A 31 6.61 15.53 -16.88
N SER A 32 7.02 14.59 -17.75
CA SER A 32 6.84 14.86 -19.17
C SER A 32 5.38 14.59 -19.48
N LEU A 33 4.76 15.50 -20.22
CA LEU A 33 3.32 15.58 -20.46
C LEU A 33 2.76 14.17 -20.69
N TYR A 34 1.62 13.85 -20.10
CA TYR A 34 0.78 12.69 -20.46
C TYR A 34 0.76 12.45 -21.99
N GLN A 35 0.81 13.53 -22.76
CA GLN A 35 0.99 13.57 -24.20
C GLN A 35 2.29 12.94 -24.72
N GLU A 36 3.45 13.11 -24.10
CA GLU A 36 4.72 12.52 -24.55
C GLU A 36 4.77 11.01 -24.34
N CYS A 37 4.09 10.53 -23.29
CA CYS A 37 3.93 9.11 -22.99
C CYS A 37 2.86 8.47 -23.88
N LEU A 38 1.78 9.20 -24.20
CA LEU A 38 0.80 8.82 -25.21
C LEU A 38 1.35 8.91 -26.63
N ASP A 39 2.18 9.89 -26.96
CA ASP A 39 2.80 10.09 -28.27
C ASP A 39 3.88 9.04 -28.48
N LYS A 40 4.64 8.69 -27.43
CA LYS A 40 5.46 7.48 -27.42
C LYS A 40 4.54 6.27 -27.54
N ALA A 41 3.64 5.96 -26.62
CA ALA A 41 2.77 4.78 -26.72
C ALA A 41 2.07 4.65 -28.09
N ALA A 42 1.52 5.72 -28.65
CA ALA A 42 0.85 5.76 -29.95
C ALA A 42 1.82 5.61 -31.15
N LYS A 43 3.03 6.21 -31.11
CA LYS A 43 4.08 5.98 -32.13
C LYS A 43 4.80 4.63 -31.94
N VAL A 44 4.79 4.07 -30.73
CA VAL A 44 5.62 2.94 -30.24
C VAL A 44 4.85 1.60 -30.23
N LEU A 45 3.51 1.63 -30.13
CA LEU A 45 2.63 0.45 -30.19
C LEU A 45 2.85 -0.41 -31.44
N LYS A 46 3.41 0.14 -32.53
CA LYS A 46 3.75 -0.62 -33.74
C LYS A 46 5.06 -1.41 -33.66
N LYS A 47 5.96 -1.13 -32.71
CA LYS A 47 7.30 -1.75 -32.63
C LYS A 47 7.61 -2.45 -31.30
N TRP A 48 6.86 -2.16 -30.24
CA TRP A 48 7.09 -2.74 -28.92
C TRP A 48 6.15 -3.91 -28.66
N LYS A 49 6.69 -4.96 -28.02
CA LYS A 49 5.91 -6.11 -27.59
C LYS A 49 5.01 -5.71 -26.42
N LYS A 50 3.81 -6.31 -26.35
CA LYS A 50 2.81 -6.09 -25.31
C LYS A 50 2.50 -7.41 -24.61
N ARG A 51 2.45 -7.42 -23.28
CA ARG A 51 2.04 -8.58 -22.48
C ARG A 51 1.31 -8.16 -21.21
N LYS A 52 0.58 -9.07 -20.57
CA LYS A 52 0.14 -8.87 -19.18
C LYS A 52 1.34 -9.00 -18.26
N LEU A 53 1.46 -8.10 -17.28
CA LEU A 53 2.57 -8.13 -16.32
C LEU A 53 2.52 -9.40 -15.46
N ALA A 54 1.33 -9.89 -15.14
CA ALA A 54 1.13 -11.13 -14.38
C ALA A 54 1.67 -12.37 -15.09
N GLU A 55 1.81 -12.36 -16.42
CA GLU A 55 2.43 -13.44 -17.20
C GLU A 55 3.97 -13.39 -17.16
N ILE A 56 4.55 -12.28 -16.67
CA ILE A 56 5.99 -12.12 -16.47
C ILE A 56 6.32 -12.36 -15.00
N ASP A 57 5.66 -11.63 -14.10
CA ASP A 57 5.81 -11.78 -12.65
C ASP A 57 4.51 -11.34 -11.95
N ARG A 58 3.84 -12.29 -11.29
CA ARG A 58 2.57 -12.07 -10.60
C ARG A 58 2.69 -11.17 -9.37
N ASP A 59 3.80 -11.25 -8.65
CA ASP A 59 4.04 -10.42 -7.46
C ASP A 59 4.22 -8.95 -7.86
N LEU A 60 4.92 -8.71 -8.98
CA LEU A 60 5.12 -7.37 -9.51
C LEU A 60 3.78 -6.77 -9.99
N ALA A 61 2.95 -7.57 -10.66
CA ALA A 61 1.59 -7.17 -11.01
C ALA A 61 0.74 -6.88 -9.75
N PHE A 62 0.83 -7.71 -8.72
CA PHE A 62 0.17 -7.48 -7.44
C PHE A 62 0.60 -6.16 -6.80
N LEU A 63 1.91 -5.89 -6.70
CA LEU A 63 2.45 -4.65 -6.14
C LEU A 63 1.86 -3.43 -6.85
N LEU A 64 1.97 -3.40 -8.19
CA LEU A 64 1.54 -2.25 -8.98
C LEU A 64 0.01 -2.07 -8.94
N ALA A 65 -0.75 -3.18 -8.94
CA ALA A 65 -2.21 -3.14 -8.79
C ALA A 65 -2.59 -2.57 -7.43
N THR A 66 -1.89 -2.98 -6.38
CA THR A 66 -2.16 -2.51 -5.02
C THR A 66 -1.87 -1.02 -4.88
N THR A 67 -0.73 -0.54 -5.38
CA THR A 67 -0.39 0.89 -5.32
C THR A 67 -1.36 1.77 -6.11
N LYS A 68 -1.90 1.26 -7.22
CA LYS A 68 -2.76 2.04 -8.12
C LYS A 68 -4.25 1.95 -7.79
N TYR A 69 -4.72 0.75 -7.45
CA TYR A 69 -6.13 0.40 -7.33
C TYR A 69 -6.53 -0.05 -5.93
N GLY A 70 -5.63 -0.05 -4.93
CA GLY A 70 -5.93 -0.56 -3.59
C GLY A 70 -7.22 0.00 -2.96
N LEU A 71 -7.54 1.28 -3.19
CA LEU A 71 -8.78 1.92 -2.71
C LEU A 71 -10.03 1.51 -3.50
N ARG A 72 -9.87 1.08 -4.74
CA ARG A 72 -10.92 0.52 -5.60
C ARG A 72 -10.75 -0.98 -5.61
N TYR A 73 -11.01 -1.60 -4.46
CA TYR A 73 -10.81 -3.02 -4.27
C TYR A 73 -11.57 -3.90 -5.30
N GLU A 74 -12.71 -3.40 -5.79
CA GLU A 74 -13.48 -4.02 -6.88
C GLU A 74 -12.72 -4.03 -8.21
N ASP A 75 -11.80 -3.10 -8.42
CA ASP A 75 -10.90 -3.02 -9.58
C ASP A 75 -9.54 -3.71 -9.33
N PHE A 76 -9.39 -4.39 -8.20
CA PHE A 76 -8.15 -5.07 -7.83
C PHE A 76 -7.90 -6.32 -8.69
N TYR A 77 -7.33 -6.13 -9.87
CA TYR A 77 -7.01 -7.19 -10.80
C TYR A 77 -5.58 -7.04 -11.33
N PRO A 78 -4.61 -7.79 -10.78
CA PRO A 78 -3.24 -7.83 -11.31
C PRO A 78 -3.18 -8.13 -12.82
N ASP A 79 -4.14 -8.91 -13.33
CA ASP A 79 -4.22 -9.28 -14.75
C ASP A 79 -4.61 -8.14 -15.70
N LYS A 80 -5.09 -7.01 -15.16
CA LYS A 80 -5.38 -5.78 -15.94
C LYS A 80 -4.14 -4.91 -16.17
N ILE A 81 -3.00 -5.27 -15.57
CA ILE A 81 -1.76 -4.52 -15.76
C ILE A 81 -1.03 -5.03 -17.00
N LEU A 82 -0.82 -4.12 -17.94
CA LEU A 82 -0.12 -4.41 -19.17
C LEU A 82 1.29 -3.83 -19.12
N ILE A 83 2.21 -4.45 -19.85
CA ILE A 83 3.57 -3.97 -20.01
C ILE A 83 3.95 -3.95 -21.49
N LEU A 84 4.55 -2.84 -21.90
CA LEU A 84 5.14 -2.62 -23.22
C LEU A 84 6.65 -2.59 -23.10
N TYR A 85 7.35 -3.25 -24.04
CA TYR A 85 8.80 -3.35 -24.01
C TYR A 85 9.39 -3.54 -25.41
N LYS A 86 10.64 -3.10 -25.58
CA LYS A 86 11.34 -3.15 -26.87
C LYS A 86 12.03 -4.50 -27.13
N ASP A 87 12.81 -4.97 -26.17
CA ASP A 87 13.70 -6.12 -26.31
C ASP A 87 13.21 -7.32 -25.48
N GLU A 88 14.05 -8.01 -24.72
CA GLU A 88 13.61 -8.97 -23.71
C GLU A 88 13.40 -8.28 -22.36
N ILE A 89 12.41 -8.75 -21.60
CA ILE A 89 12.21 -8.34 -20.20
C ILE A 89 12.86 -9.37 -19.28
N ASP A 90 13.77 -8.90 -18.44
CA ASP A 90 14.25 -9.66 -17.29
C ASP A 90 13.50 -9.20 -16.02
N ALA A 91 12.73 -10.12 -15.43
CA ALA A 91 11.99 -9.88 -14.19
C ALA A 91 12.92 -9.55 -13.00
N ASN A 92 14.13 -10.11 -12.97
CA ASN A 92 15.09 -9.84 -11.90
C ASN A 92 15.68 -8.43 -12.00
N GLU A 93 15.95 -7.95 -13.21
CA GLU A 93 16.36 -6.55 -13.43
C GLU A 93 15.25 -5.56 -13.04
N LEU A 94 14.00 -5.87 -13.40
CA LEU A 94 12.81 -5.14 -12.95
C LEU A 94 12.75 -5.04 -11.42
N TRP A 95 12.88 -6.17 -10.73
CA TRP A 95 12.85 -6.23 -9.27
C TRP A 95 13.97 -5.45 -8.61
N LYS A 96 15.21 -5.53 -9.12
CA LYS A 96 16.34 -4.73 -8.60
C LYS A 96 16.00 -3.25 -8.59
N VAL A 97 15.36 -2.79 -9.65
CA VAL A 97 15.02 -1.37 -9.78
C VAL A 97 13.88 -0.96 -8.88
N ILE A 98 12.85 -1.79 -8.75
CA ILE A 98 11.78 -1.57 -7.76
C ILE A 98 12.34 -1.54 -6.34
N VAL A 99 13.14 -2.53 -5.94
CA VAL A 99 13.70 -2.59 -4.57
C VAL A 99 14.58 -1.37 -4.28
N ASN A 100 15.44 -0.95 -5.22
CA ASN A 100 16.37 0.15 -5.01
C ASN A 100 15.71 1.53 -4.89
N SER A 101 14.47 1.64 -5.33
CA SER A 101 13.77 2.92 -5.48
C SER A 101 12.51 3.01 -4.64
N LEU A 102 11.88 1.90 -4.27
CA LEU A 102 10.65 1.92 -3.52
C LEU A 102 10.91 2.23 -2.04
N GLY A 103 10.02 3.01 -1.46
CA GLY A 103 9.93 3.19 -0.02
C GLY A 103 8.58 3.79 0.31
N PHE A 104 8.46 4.32 1.52
CA PHE A 104 7.24 5.00 1.92
C PHE A 104 7.55 6.13 2.89
N ARG A 105 6.64 7.07 2.96
CA ARG A 105 6.60 8.11 3.97
C ARG A 105 5.26 8.00 4.68
N TYR A 106 5.27 8.10 5.99
CA TYR A 106 4.03 8.29 6.73
C TYR A 106 4.12 9.57 7.54
N THR A 107 2.97 10.21 7.70
CA THR A 107 2.81 11.37 8.56
C THR A 107 1.68 11.06 9.53
N TYR A 108 1.98 11.14 10.81
CA TYR A 108 0.99 11.08 11.88
C TYR A 108 0.77 12.50 12.41
N GLU A 109 -0.48 12.92 12.52
CA GLU A 109 -0.86 14.24 13.02
C GLU A 109 -1.91 14.12 14.13
N LYS A 110 -1.58 14.52 15.35
CA LYS A 110 -2.53 14.66 16.46
C LYS A 110 -3.10 16.07 16.45
N ARG A 111 -4.36 16.24 16.03
CA ARG A 111 -5.04 17.55 15.98
C ARG A 111 -5.61 17.98 17.32
N SER A 112 -6.12 17.01 18.08
CA SER A 112 -6.75 17.24 19.38
C SER A 112 -6.49 16.03 20.27
N VAL A 113 -6.98 16.06 21.51
CA VAL A 113 -6.96 14.89 22.42
C VAL A 113 -7.71 13.70 21.83
N VAL A 114 -8.65 13.92 20.91
CA VAL A 114 -9.55 12.90 20.38
C VAL A 114 -9.45 12.75 18.86
N THR A 115 -8.45 13.30 18.19
CA THR A 115 -8.39 13.20 16.72
C THR A 115 -6.96 13.03 16.25
N GLU A 116 -6.77 11.94 15.51
CA GLU A 116 -5.50 11.57 14.91
C GLU A 116 -5.70 11.35 13.41
N ASP A 117 -4.80 11.93 12.63
CA ASP A 117 -4.69 11.72 11.20
C ASP A 117 -3.45 10.88 10.90
N PHE A 118 -3.59 9.97 9.95
CA PHE A 118 -2.53 9.13 9.44
C PHE A 118 -2.51 9.19 7.92
N VAL A 119 -1.43 9.75 7.40
CA VAL A 119 -1.14 9.80 5.96
C VAL A 119 -0.09 8.75 5.67
N PHE A 120 -0.34 7.88 4.69
CA PHE A 120 0.67 6.92 4.23
C PHE A 120 0.86 7.04 2.73
N MET A 121 2.10 7.23 2.30
CA MET A 121 2.47 7.45 0.91
C MET A 121 3.56 6.47 0.49
N ILE A 122 3.25 5.60 -0.47
CA ILE A 122 4.26 4.81 -1.17
C ILE A 122 4.97 5.72 -2.17
N LYS A 123 6.30 5.67 -2.16
CA LYS A 123 7.15 6.54 -2.97
C LYS A 123 8.17 5.76 -3.77
N PHE A 124 8.43 6.24 -4.98
CA PHE A 124 9.59 5.89 -5.78
C PHE A 124 10.64 7.00 -5.67
N PHE A 125 11.74 6.72 -4.99
CA PHE A 125 12.90 7.59 -4.84
C PHE A 125 13.81 7.48 -6.05
N ARG A 126 14.20 8.65 -6.57
CA ARG A 126 15.20 8.81 -7.63
C ARG A 126 16.60 8.96 -7.03
N LYS A 127 17.62 8.76 -7.88
CA LYS A 127 19.02 8.97 -7.49
C LYS A 127 19.33 10.41 -7.10
N ASP A 128 18.67 11.38 -7.73
CA ASP A 128 18.79 12.81 -7.44
C ASP A 128 18.13 13.25 -6.12
N GLY A 129 17.60 12.30 -5.34
CA GLY A 129 16.92 12.56 -4.07
C GLY A 129 15.45 12.97 -4.21
N THR A 130 14.97 13.23 -5.43
CA THR A 130 13.55 13.51 -5.66
C THR A 130 12.71 12.25 -5.48
N SER A 131 11.43 12.41 -5.17
CA SER A 131 10.53 11.27 -4.96
C SER A 131 9.19 11.48 -5.63
N LEU A 132 8.53 10.37 -5.93
CA LEU A 132 7.31 10.32 -6.71
C LEU A 132 6.29 9.50 -5.96
N SER A 133 5.09 10.04 -5.77
CA SER A 133 4.01 9.27 -5.15
C SER A 133 3.53 8.18 -6.09
N ALA A 134 3.55 6.93 -5.62
CA ALA A 134 3.00 5.77 -6.31
C ALA A 134 1.58 5.45 -5.84
N GLY A 135 1.29 5.73 -4.57
CA GLY A 135 -0.01 5.57 -3.95
C GLY A 135 -0.03 6.33 -2.62
N SER A 136 -1.16 6.92 -2.27
CA SER A 136 -1.34 7.67 -1.03
C SER A 136 -2.71 7.40 -0.45
N LEU A 137 -2.79 7.34 0.87
CA LEU A 137 -4.04 7.18 1.60
C LEU A 137 -4.07 8.10 2.82
N TYR A 138 -5.29 8.43 3.25
CA TYR A 138 -5.55 9.28 4.40
C TYR A 138 -6.58 8.63 5.32
N ILE A 139 -6.13 8.21 6.50
CA ILE A 139 -6.96 7.61 7.54
C ILE A 139 -7.07 8.60 8.69
N ARG A 140 -8.30 8.98 9.04
CA ARG A 140 -8.57 9.77 10.25
C ARG A 140 -9.33 8.91 11.24
N THR A 141 -8.91 8.97 12.50
CA THR A 141 -9.57 8.33 13.64
C THR A 141 -9.98 9.38 14.67
N THR A 142 -11.09 9.13 15.37
CA THR A 142 -11.66 10.02 16.39
C THR A 142 -11.32 9.60 17.83
N GLU A 143 -10.29 8.76 18.01
CA GLU A 143 -9.78 8.29 19.31
C GLU A 143 -8.28 7.93 19.21
N ASP A 144 -7.55 7.90 20.34
CA ASP A 144 -6.09 7.67 20.54
C ASP A 144 -5.58 6.26 20.13
N LEU A 145 -5.97 5.77 18.97
CA LEU A 145 -5.75 4.38 18.56
C LEU A 145 -4.53 4.18 17.69
N VAL A 146 -3.97 5.25 17.13
CA VAL A 146 -2.84 5.20 16.19
C VAL A 146 -1.55 5.66 16.88
N TYR A 147 -1.62 6.55 17.89
CA TYR A 147 -0.41 6.93 18.64
C TYR A 147 -0.61 7.67 20.02
N TYR A 148 -0.98 7.01 21.14
CA TYR A 148 -0.46 7.27 22.54
C TYR A 148 -1.19 6.43 23.64
N GLU A 149 -0.72 6.16 24.87
CA GLU A 149 0.15 6.83 25.87
C GLU A 149 1.22 5.91 26.54
N GLY A 150 2.37 6.49 26.95
CA GLY A 150 3.26 5.96 28.00
C GLY A 150 4.43 5.05 27.55
N LYS A 151 5.62 5.63 27.33
CA LYS A 151 7.00 5.07 27.19
C LYS A 151 7.27 3.80 26.34
N GLU A 152 6.27 3.03 25.93
CA GLU A 152 6.38 1.88 25.04
C GLU A 152 5.44 2.06 23.84
N ILE A 153 5.98 2.03 22.62
CA ILE A 153 5.18 2.08 21.39
C ILE A 153 4.41 0.77 21.23
N LYS A 154 3.21 0.67 21.83
CA LYS A 154 2.31 -0.51 21.71
C LYS A 154 1.26 -0.38 20.58
N ASN A 155 1.50 0.48 19.60
CA ASN A 155 0.47 0.93 18.67
C ASN A 155 0.48 0.22 17.29
N PHE A 156 -0.68 0.18 16.60
CA PHE A 156 -0.92 -0.34 15.26
C PHE A 156 0.17 0.07 14.25
N LEU A 157 0.61 1.34 14.30
CA LEU A 157 1.67 1.84 13.44
C LEU A 157 3.01 1.11 13.63
N SER A 158 3.41 0.80 14.86
CA SER A 158 4.63 0.00 15.12
C SER A 158 4.51 -1.40 14.52
N LYS A 159 3.34 -2.02 14.65
CA LYS A 159 3.07 -3.33 14.04
C LYS A 159 3.13 -3.25 12.52
N VAL A 160 2.57 -2.21 11.91
CA VAL A 160 2.65 -1.92 10.47
C VAL A 160 4.11 -1.81 10.04
N LEU A 161 4.92 -0.98 10.71
CA LEU A 161 6.33 -0.77 10.37
C LEU A 161 7.16 -2.05 10.54
N SER A 162 6.95 -2.77 11.66
CA SER A 162 7.61 -4.04 11.95
C SER A 162 7.23 -5.12 10.94
N ALA A 163 5.96 -5.18 10.53
CA ALA A 163 5.48 -6.16 9.55
C ALA A 163 6.06 -5.91 8.16
N ILE A 164 6.28 -4.65 7.77
CA ILE A 164 6.93 -4.32 6.49
C ILE A 164 8.40 -4.75 6.49
N GLY A 165 9.10 -4.56 7.62
CA GLY A 165 10.55 -4.80 7.72
C GLY A 165 11.37 -3.78 6.94
N ALA A 166 10.99 -2.50 7.02
CA ALA A 166 11.69 -1.41 6.34
C ALA A 166 12.70 -0.70 7.24
N LYS A 167 13.70 -0.07 6.62
CA LYS A 167 14.71 0.73 7.32
C LYS A 167 14.31 2.20 7.31
N ARG A 168 14.26 2.82 8.49
CA ARG A 168 14.02 4.27 8.63
C ARG A 168 15.20 5.04 8.05
N ILE A 169 14.88 6.03 7.22
CA ILE A 169 15.83 6.97 6.62
C ILE A 169 15.85 8.25 7.43
N ASP A 170 14.67 8.77 7.74
CA ASP A 170 14.50 10.09 8.36
C ASP A 170 13.27 10.09 9.27
N ARG A 171 13.32 10.95 10.29
CA ARG A 171 12.24 11.22 11.24
C ARG A 171 12.29 12.67 11.68
N VAL A 172 11.20 13.38 11.44
CA VAL A 172 10.98 14.74 11.94
C VAL A 172 9.78 14.71 12.87
N GLU A 173 9.97 15.19 14.09
CA GLU A 173 8.89 15.36 15.06
C GLU A 173 8.75 16.85 15.39
N LYS A 174 7.51 17.35 15.32
CA LYS A 174 7.16 18.72 15.63
C LYS A 174 6.02 18.74 16.63
N HIS A 175 6.18 19.52 17.69
CA HIS A 175 5.13 19.77 18.66
C HIS A 175 4.54 21.17 18.44
N ASN A 176 3.24 21.31 18.67
CA ASN A 176 2.51 22.59 18.54
C ASN A 176 2.74 23.28 17.17
N PHE A 177 2.66 22.50 16.09
CA PHE A 177 2.88 22.99 14.73
C PHE A 177 1.55 23.26 14.03
N GLY A 178 1.20 24.54 13.85
CA GLY A 178 -0.08 24.91 13.24
C GLY A 178 -1.27 24.40 14.07
N PRO A 179 -2.24 23.69 13.46
CA PRO A 179 -3.39 23.14 14.20
C PRO A 179 -3.08 21.81 14.93
N PHE A 180 -1.82 21.37 14.98
CA PHE A 180 -1.44 20.05 15.48
C PHE A 180 -0.70 20.12 16.81
N LEU A 181 -1.12 19.30 17.77
CA LEU A 181 -0.41 19.06 19.02
C LEU A 181 0.92 18.34 18.76
N ILE A 182 0.88 17.33 17.90
CA ILE A 182 2.05 16.51 17.51
C ILE A 182 1.94 16.22 16.01
N CYS A 183 3.05 16.37 15.29
CA CYS A 183 3.21 15.91 13.92
C CYS A 183 4.51 15.11 13.82
N ILE A 184 4.41 13.83 13.45
CA ILE A 184 5.55 12.94 13.24
C ILE A 184 5.57 12.54 11.78
N ASP A 185 6.67 12.84 11.12
CA ASP A 185 6.87 12.56 9.71
C ASP A 185 8.10 11.68 9.53
N GLU A 186 7.91 10.49 8.98
CA GLU A 186 8.98 9.50 8.86
C GLU A 186 9.06 8.93 7.45
N THR A 187 10.28 8.77 6.97
CA THR A 187 10.56 8.20 5.66
C THR A 187 11.34 6.89 5.81
N TYR A 188 10.95 5.88 5.04
CA TYR A 188 11.47 4.53 5.09
C TYR A 188 11.84 4.02 3.71
N ARG A 189 12.87 3.17 3.65
CA ARG A 189 13.24 2.39 2.46
C ARG A 189 13.00 0.90 2.72
N VAL A 190 12.46 0.21 1.71
CA VAL A 190 12.45 -1.25 1.70
C VAL A 190 13.84 -1.77 1.35
N VAL A 191 14.17 -2.97 1.81
CA VAL A 191 15.53 -3.51 1.72
C VAL A 191 15.66 -4.69 0.76
N ASP A 192 14.55 -5.36 0.45
CA ASP A 192 14.51 -6.55 -0.40
C ASP A 192 13.11 -6.77 -1.02
N ARG A 193 13.00 -7.77 -1.90
CA ARG A 193 11.74 -8.16 -2.57
C ARG A 193 10.66 -8.55 -1.55
N GLN A 194 11.01 -9.25 -0.47
CA GLN A 194 10.04 -9.69 0.53
C GLN A 194 9.42 -8.47 1.25
N SER A 195 10.23 -7.48 1.60
CA SER A 195 9.83 -6.23 2.25
C SER A 195 8.97 -5.37 1.33
N VAL A 196 9.26 -5.36 0.02
CA VAL A 196 8.37 -4.74 -0.99
C VAL A 196 6.99 -5.41 -0.98
N MET A 197 6.94 -6.74 -0.96
CA MET A 197 5.66 -7.45 -0.94
C MET A 197 4.91 -7.28 0.37
N ARG A 198 5.60 -7.28 1.51
CA ARG A 198 5.01 -6.94 2.81
C ARG A 198 4.45 -5.51 2.82
N LEU A 199 5.17 -4.55 2.23
CA LEU A 199 4.68 -3.18 2.03
C LEU A 199 3.39 -3.14 1.21
N ALA A 200 3.33 -3.81 0.06
CA ALA A 200 2.12 -3.86 -0.77
C ALA A 200 0.93 -4.43 0.01
N LYS A 201 1.14 -5.56 0.70
CA LYS A 201 0.12 -6.23 1.50
C LYS A 201 -0.40 -5.35 2.64
N ILE A 202 0.50 -4.67 3.35
CA ILE A 202 0.13 -3.73 4.42
C ILE A 202 -0.59 -2.50 3.85
N PHE A 203 -0.16 -1.99 2.70
CA PHE A 203 -0.86 -0.90 2.02
C PHE A 203 -2.29 -1.30 1.64
N LEU A 204 -2.52 -2.54 1.21
CA LEU A 204 -3.86 -3.05 0.95
C LEU A 204 -4.75 -3.08 2.21
N VAL A 205 -4.18 -3.44 3.37
CA VAL A 205 -4.87 -3.37 4.67
C VAL A 205 -5.27 -1.93 4.99
N LEU A 206 -4.35 -0.98 4.81
CA LEU A 206 -4.63 0.43 5.05
C LEU A 206 -5.70 0.97 4.09
N CYS A 207 -5.65 0.59 2.81
CA CYS A 207 -6.72 0.91 1.85
C CYS A 207 -8.08 0.33 2.28
N CYS A 208 -8.11 -0.87 2.85
CA CYS A 208 -9.34 -1.46 3.39
C CYS A 208 -9.91 -0.64 4.55
N ILE A 209 -9.07 -0.20 5.48
CA ILE A 209 -9.48 0.67 6.60
C ILE A 209 -10.04 2.01 6.07
N GLU A 210 -9.36 2.63 5.10
CA GLU A 210 -9.87 3.85 4.46
C GLU A 210 -11.20 3.60 3.74
N LYS A 211 -11.37 2.46 3.08
CA LYS A 211 -12.64 2.15 2.41
C LYS A 211 -13.80 1.98 3.39
N ILE A 212 -13.55 1.36 4.56
CA ILE A 212 -14.56 1.24 5.62
C ILE A 212 -15.00 2.64 6.12
N LYS A 213 -14.05 3.58 6.27
CA LYS A 213 -14.36 4.99 6.58
C LYS A 213 -15.33 5.57 5.55
N ASP A 214 -15.03 5.44 4.26
CA ASP A 214 -15.82 6.04 3.18
C ASP A 214 -17.22 5.44 3.07
N SER A 215 -17.36 4.13 3.32
CA SER A 215 -18.61 3.41 3.12
C SER A 215 -19.50 3.36 4.37
N PHE A 216 -18.93 3.42 5.58
CA PHE A 216 -19.68 3.19 6.83
C PHE A 216 -19.44 4.24 7.92
N GLY A 217 -18.50 5.16 7.70
CA GLY A 217 -18.21 6.28 8.59
C GLY A 217 -17.04 6.04 9.57
N TYR A 218 -16.58 7.15 10.18
CA TYR A 218 -15.38 7.19 11.00
C TYR A 218 -15.41 6.28 12.25
N LEU A 219 -16.59 6.02 12.80
CA LEU A 219 -16.74 5.21 14.03
C LEU A 219 -16.26 3.76 13.84
N TYR A 220 -16.33 3.22 12.61
CA TYR A 220 -15.88 1.85 12.31
C TYR A 220 -14.38 1.75 12.03
N VAL A 221 -13.70 2.87 11.80
CA VAL A 221 -12.24 2.92 11.54
C VAL A 221 -11.46 2.40 12.74
N LYS A 222 -11.93 2.73 13.95
CA LYS A 222 -11.38 2.23 15.22
C LYS A 222 -11.39 0.71 15.29
N ASP A 223 -12.55 0.11 15.06
CA ASP A 223 -12.70 -1.33 15.18
C ASP A 223 -11.96 -2.07 14.07
N ALA A 224 -11.93 -1.52 12.85
CA ALA A 224 -11.11 -2.05 11.76
C ALA A 224 -9.60 -2.00 12.10
N THR A 225 -9.12 -0.88 12.64
CA THR A 225 -7.72 -0.72 13.08
C THR A 225 -7.36 -1.73 14.18
N ASN A 226 -8.25 -1.90 15.17
CA ASN A 226 -8.08 -2.89 16.24
C ASN A 226 -8.06 -4.32 15.71
N LEU A 227 -8.97 -4.65 14.79
CA LEU A 227 -9.03 -5.97 14.16
C LEU A 227 -7.72 -6.28 13.43
N PHE A 228 -7.29 -5.39 12.53
CA PHE A 228 -6.05 -5.61 11.78
C PHE A 228 -4.81 -5.58 12.67
N SER A 229 -4.79 -4.77 13.73
CA SER A 229 -3.74 -4.83 14.76
C SER A 229 -3.63 -6.20 15.42
N LEU A 230 -4.75 -6.87 15.71
CA LEU A 230 -4.76 -8.22 16.29
C LEU A 230 -4.36 -9.29 15.28
N LEU A 231 -4.74 -9.12 14.01
CA LEU A 231 -4.39 -10.04 12.93
C LEU A 231 -2.90 -9.95 12.57
N LEU A 232 -2.29 -8.77 12.65
CA LEU A 232 -0.85 -8.59 12.41
C LEU A 232 0.04 -9.36 13.39
N ASP A 233 -0.48 -9.75 14.57
CA ASP A 233 0.26 -10.61 15.51
C ASP A 233 0.40 -12.05 14.98
N ASP A 234 -0.51 -12.49 14.11
CA ASP A 234 -0.44 -13.80 13.46
C ASP A 234 0.56 -13.78 12.32
N LYS A 235 1.65 -14.55 12.44
CA LYS A 235 2.73 -14.63 11.44
C LYS A 235 2.23 -15.04 10.05
N ASN A 236 1.08 -15.71 9.95
CA ASN A 236 0.51 -16.13 8.67
C ASN A 236 -0.41 -15.08 8.04
N PHE A 237 -0.77 -14.01 8.76
CA PHE A 237 -1.76 -13.05 8.28
C PHE A 237 -1.44 -12.49 6.89
N LEU A 238 -0.18 -12.10 6.66
CA LEU A 238 0.25 -11.57 5.38
C LEU A 238 0.13 -12.59 4.23
N ASN A 239 0.06 -13.89 4.49
CA ASN A 239 -0.19 -14.89 3.46
C ASN A 239 -1.66 -14.93 3.02
N TYR A 240 -2.58 -14.42 3.85
CA TYR A 240 -4.01 -14.43 3.59
C TYR A 240 -4.62 -13.03 3.47
N VAL A 241 -3.79 -11.98 3.40
CA VAL A 241 -4.25 -10.58 3.46
C VAL A 241 -5.31 -10.25 2.42
N GLU A 242 -5.19 -10.78 1.19
CA GLU A 242 -6.16 -10.56 0.12
C GLU A 242 -7.53 -11.10 0.52
N VAL A 243 -7.57 -12.34 1.01
CA VAL A 243 -8.81 -12.99 1.47
C VAL A 243 -9.37 -12.26 2.68
N ALA A 244 -8.52 -11.88 3.63
CA ALA A 244 -8.92 -11.15 4.81
C ALA A 244 -9.54 -9.79 4.47
N VAL A 245 -8.96 -9.04 3.53
CA VAL A 245 -9.52 -7.78 3.05
C VAL A 245 -10.87 -8.00 2.34
N LYS A 246 -11.03 -9.04 1.51
CA LYS A 246 -12.35 -9.41 0.92
C LYS A 246 -13.40 -9.63 2.00
N VAL A 247 -13.02 -10.36 3.05
CA VAL A 247 -13.92 -10.69 4.16
C VAL A 247 -14.28 -9.43 4.93
N ALA A 248 -13.29 -8.60 5.28
CA ALA A 248 -13.50 -7.37 6.05
C ALA A 248 -14.46 -6.38 5.38
N LEU A 249 -14.51 -6.36 4.05
CA LEU A 249 -15.36 -5.44 3.29
C LEU A 249 -16.82 -5.91 3.11
N ARG A 250 -17.20 -7.07 3.64
CA ARG A 250 -18.60 -7.54 3.58
C ARG A 250 -19.47 -6.76 4.57
N ASP A 251 -20.63 -6.28 4.14
CA ASP A 251 -21.57 -5.52 4.98
C ASP A 251 -21.85 -6.17 6.35
N LYS A 252 -22.11 -7.48 6.37
CA LYS A 252 -22.38 -8.22 7.62
C LYS A 252 -21.18 -8.23 8.57
N MET A 253 -19.97 -8.30 8.03
CA MET A 253 -18.73 -8.25 8.79
C MET A 253 -18.53 -6.88 9.41
N ILE A 254 -18.76 -5.82 8.62
CA ILE A 254 -18.59 -4.44 9.04
C ILE A 254 -19.55 -4.08 10.18
N LYS A 255 -20.82 -4.46 10.06
CA LYS A 255 -21.84 -4.24 11.09
C LYS A 255 -21.53 -4.91 12.43
N ASN A 256 -20.65 -5.92 12.44
CA ASN A 256 -20.28 -6.69 13.62
C ASN A 256 -18.80 -6.56 14.00
N LEU A 257 -18.07 -5.56 13.46
CA LEU A 257 -16.62 -5.40 13.68
C LEU A 257 -16.24 -5.42 15.16
N LYS A 258 -17.04 -4.81 16.03
CA LYS A 258 -16.79 -4.80 17.47
C LYS A 258 -16.82 -6.20 18.08
N GLN A 259 -17.86 -6.99 17.82
CA GLN A 259 -17.94 -8.38 18.29
C GLN A 259 -16.81 -9.24 17.72
N MET A 260 -16.44 -8.98 16.46
CA MET A 260 -15.34 -9.65 15.79
C MET A 260 -13.99 -9.37 16.47
N VAL A 261 -13.72 -8.12 16.83
CA VAL A 261 -12.52 -7.73 17.60
C VAL A 261 -12.47 -8.47 18.93
N GLU A 262 -13.59 -8.55 19.66
CA GLU A 262 -13.65 -9.24 20.94
C GLU A 262 -13.38 -10.74 20.82
N LEU A 263 -13.92 -11.41 19.80
CA LEU A 263 -13.67 -12.82 19.57
C LEU A 263 -12.22 -13.09 19.14
N ILE A 264 -11.70 -12.32 18.18
CA ILE A 264 -10.32 -12.47 17.70
C ILE A 264 -9.32 -12.22 18.82
N ARG A 265 -9.60 -11.27 19.72
CA ARG A 265 -8.77 -11.02 20.91
C ARG A 265 -8.66 -12.24 21.82
N LYS A 266 -9.75 -12.99 21.99
CA LYS A 266 -9.79 -14.24 22.80
C LYS A 266 -9.20 -15.45 22.07
N THR A 267 -8.96 -15.34 20.76
CA THR A 267 -8.43 -16.43 19.94
C THR A 267 -6.89 -16.50 20.05
N PRO A 268 -6.30 -17.71 20.19
CA PRO A 268 -4.84 -17.89 20.14
C PRO A 268 -4.23 -17.26 18.88
N VAL A 269 -3.08 -16.58 19.05
CA VAL A 269 -2.47 -15.71 18.02
C VAL A 269 -2.34 -16.43 16.68
N GLU A 270 -1.82 -17.64 16.69
CA GLU A 270 -1.55 -18.47 15.50
C GLU A 270 -2.80 -18.99 14.77
N LYS A 271 -4.00 -18.76 15.34
CA LYS A 271 -5.29 -19.16 14.76
C LYS A 271 -6.14 -17.97 14.32
N ARG A 272 -5.77 -16.75 14.70
CA ARG A 272 -6.60 -15.54 14.49
C ARG A 272 -6.97 -15.33 13.04
N THR A 273 -6.02 -15.45 12.11
CA THR A 273 -6.29 -15.24 10.68
C THR A 273 -7.29 -16.26 10.13
N LYS A 274 -7.10 -17.54 10.48
CA LYS A 274 -7.97 -18.63 10.01
C LYS A 274 -9.38 -18.48 10.57
N VAL A 275 -9.51 -18.17 11.85
CA VAL A 275 -10.80 -17.93 12.52
C VAL A 275 -11.50 -16.72 11.90
N PHE A 276 -10.78 -15.62 11.65
CA PHE A 276 -11.33 -14.44 10.98
C PHE A 276 -11.93 -14.77 9.59
N ILE A 277 -11.17 -15.50 8.77
CA ILE A 277 -11.63 -15.90 7.44
C ILE A 277 -12.80 -16.87 7.52
N ALA A 278 -12.75 -17.85 8.44
CA ALA A 278 -13.82 -18.82 8.62
C ALA A 278 -15.14 -18.15 9.04
N MET A 279 -15.09 -17.16 9.95
CA MET A 279 -16.28 -16.38 10.29
C MET A 279 -16.85 -15.64 9.10
N GLY A 280 -15.98 -15.02 8.30
CA GLY A 280 -16.37 -14.38 7.05
C GLY A 280 -17.11 -15.30 6.09
N ALA A 281 -16.81 -16.61 6.10
CA ALA A 281 -17.50 -17.59 5.26
C ALA A 281 -18.89 -17.97 5.79
N VAL A 282 -19.13 -17.87 7.10
CA VAL A 282 -20.40 -18.20 7.75
C VAL A 282 -21.38 -17.02 7.73
N MET A 283 -20.85 -15.80 7.85
CA MET A 283 -21.63 -14.56 7.86
C MET A 283 -22.04 -14.16 6.44
#